data_AF-I0WLT0-F1
#
_entry.id   AF-I0WLT0-F1
#
_cell.length_a   1.000
_cell.length_b   1.000
_cell.length_c   1.000
_cell.angle_alpha   90.00
_cell.angle_beta   90.00
_cell.angle_gamma   90.00
#
_symmetry.space_group_name_H-M   'P 1'
#
loop_
_entity.id
_entity.type
_entity.pdbx_description
1 polymer ?
#
loop_
_entity_poly.entity_id
_entity_poly.type
_entity_poly.pdbx_seq_one_letter_code
_entity_poly.pdbx_strand_id
1 'polypeptide(L)'
;MVEKNSVAAIRVRSATHLRLGAVAVKQIRNLSRMQLIRTLAAWRPDLTGFRDPTTATKIALKHLARRYLELHDEIADFDRPIHALVEELEPTLLERVGVGYQSAAQLLITAGANPEGLTSEASFAMLCGAAPLPASSGMTTRHRHNRGDDRAANSALHMIAVSRWRMDPKTQAYVARKRAFGHSNPEILRCLKRFITREILYLLKDCDRVTPQSHRPLDTPKGVNGTPYTSKESADVPGVGCAPFARDRRNMTTR
;
A
#
# COMPACT_ATOMS: atom_id res chain seq x y z
N MET A 1 -10.70 8.91 -2.84
CA MET A 1 -11.40 7.73 -3.41
C MET A 1 -10.75 7.31 -4.73
N VAL A 2 -9.43 7.09 -4.71
CA VAL A 2 -8.60 6.88 -5.91
C VAL A 2 -7.64 5.74 -5.61
N GLU A 3 -8.14 4.51 -5.52
CA GLU A 3 -7.24 3.34 -5.35
C GLU A 3 -7.88 1.99 -5.69
N LYS A 4 -8.78 1.96 -6.69
CA LYS A 4 -9.36 0.71 -7.20
C LYS A 4 -9.34 0.56 -8.72
N ASN A 5 -8.76 1.50 -9.46
CA ASN A 5 -8.90 1.54 -10.92
C ASN A 5 -7.68 1.06 -11.71
N SER A 6 -6.59 0.63 -11.08
CA SER A 6 -5.40 0.12 -11.80
C SER A 6 -5.49 -1.34 -12.22
N VAL A 7 -6.36 -2.16 -11.61
CA VAL A 7 -6.59 -3.57 -12.03
C VAL A 7 -7.72 -3.70 -13.06
N ALA A 8 -8.58 -2.68 -13.18
CA ALA A 8 -9.70 -2.67 -14.13
C ALA A 8 -9.28 -2.32 -15.58
N ALA A 9 -8.15 -1.64 -15.78
CA ALA A 9 -7.64 -1.29 -17.11
C ALA A 9 -7.09 -2.50 -17.90
N ILE A 10 -6.93 -3.67 -17.26
CA ILE A 10 -6.54 -4.93 -17.91
C ILE A 10 -7.78 -5.69 -18.45
N ARG A 11 -9.00 -5.20 -18.18
CA ARG A 11 -10.25 -5.86 -18.58
C ARG A 11 -10.88 -5.30 -19.87
N VAL A 12 -10.06 -4.81 -20.79
CA VAL A 12 -10.48 -4.45 -22.15
C VAL A 12 -10.18 -5.64 -23.08
N ARG A 13 -11.25 -6.18 -23.69
CA ARG A 13 -11.29 -7.14 -24.83
C ARG A 13 -11.01 -8.61 -24.55
N SER A 14 -11.98 -9.30 -23.95
CA SER A 14 -11.98 -10.77 -23.79
C SER A 14 -12.75 -11.56 -24.87
N ALA A 15 -12.88 -11.10 -26.13
CA ALA A 15 -13.63 -11.88 -27.14
C ALA A 15 -13.09 -11.94 -28.59
N THR A 16 -12.11 -11.12 -29.01
CA THR A 16 -11.67 -11.11 -30.43
C THR A 16 -10.22 -11.51 -30.70
N HIS A 17 -9.42 -11.92 -29.69
CA HIS A 17 -8.01 -12.32 -29.88
C HIS A 17 -7.70 -13.83 -29.77
N LEU A 18 -8.72 -14.69 -29.63
CA LEU A 18 -8.53 -16.10 -29.26
C LEU A 18 -7.89 -17.01 -30.33
N ARG A 19 -7.50 -16.50 -31.51
CA ARG A 19 -6.68 -17.25 -32.47
C ARG A 19 -5.27 -16.71 -32.72
N LEU A 20 -4.99 -15.43 -32.44
CA LEU A 20 -3.68 -14.81 -32.73
C LEU A 20 -2.69 -14.87 -31.56
N GLY A 21 -3.14 -15.17 -30.32
CA GLY A 21 -2.27 -15.32 -29.14
C GLY A 21 -1.76 -16.75 -28.85
N ALA A 22 -2.13 -17.75 -29.65
CA ALA A 22 -1.91 -19.15 -29.30
C ALA A 22 -0.42 -19.58 -29.29
N VAL A 23 0.43 -18.95 -30.11
CA VAL A 23 1.85 -19.33 -30.24
C VAL A 23 2.69 -18.73 -29.10
N ALA A 24 2.46 -17.46 -28.75
CA ALA A 24 3.18 -16.80 -27.66
C ALA A 24 2.77 -17.31 -26.27
N VAL A 25 1.47 -17.64 -26.08
CA VAL A 25 0.94 -18.08 -24.80
C VAL A 25 1.37 -19.52 -24.45
N LYS A 26 1.60 -20.41 -25.43
CA LYS A 26 2.04 -21.79 -25.15
C LYS A 26 3.41 -21.87 -24.46
N GLN A 27 4.35 -20.99 -24.80
CA GLN A 27 5.72 -20.99 -24.25
C GLN A 27 5.82 -20.57 -22.79
N ILE A 28 4.79 -19.91 -22.25
CA ILE A 28 4.85 -19.20 -20.97
C ILE A 28 3.86 -19.73 -19.91
N ARG A 29 3.11 -20.79 -20.22
CA ARG A 29 2.03 -21.31 -19.36
C ARG A 29 2.49 -21.96 -18.06
N ASN A 30 3.72 -22.48 -18.03
CA ASN A 30 4.23 -23.27 -16.91
C ASN A 30 5.29 -22.54 -16.07
N LEU A 31 5.45 -21.23 -16.27
CA LEU A 31 6.43 -20.42 -15.54
C LEU A 31 5.82 -19.86 -14.25
N SER A 32 6.62 -19.77 -13.18
CA SER A 32 6.26 -18.97 -12.02
C SER A 32 6.08 -17.50 -12.43
N ARG A 33 5.32 -16.73 -11.65
CA ARG A 33 5.05 -15.31 -11.96
C ARG A 33 6.34 -14.53 -12.23
N MET A 34 7.36 -14.69 -11.39
CA MET A 34 8.63 -13.98 -11.55
C MET A 34 9.44 -14.51 -12.75
N GLN A 35 9.43 -15.82 -13.00
CA GLN A 35 10.06 -16.41 -14.20
C GLN A 35 9.39 -15.90 -15.48
N LEU A 36 8.05 -15.83 -15.51
CA LEU A 36 7.27 -15.27 -16.60
C LEU A 36 7.69 -13.83 -16.88
N ILE A 37 7.68 -12.98 -15.85
CA ILE A 37 7.98 -11.55 -16.00
C ILE A 37 9.41 -11.34 -16.51
N ARG A 38 10.40 -12.04 -15.93
CA ARG A 38 11.79 -11.98 -16.40
C ARG A 38 11.94 -12.45 -17.84
N THR A 39 11.23 -13.51 -18.23
CA THR A 39 11.22 -14.02 -19.60
C THR A 39 10.65 -12.99 -20.58
N LEU A 40 9.51 -12.37 -20.24
CA LEU A 40 8.89 -11.32 -21.05
C LEU A 40 9.78 -10.08 -21.17
N ALA A 41 10.42 -9.66 -20.08
CA ALA A 41 11.34 -8.51 -20.07
C ALA A 41 12.58 -8.72 -20.95
N ALA A 42 13.00 -9.98 -21.10
CA ALA A 42 14.14 -10.41 -21.92
C ALA A 42 13.81 -10.58 -23.41
N TRP A 43 12.53 -10.54 -23.81
CA TRP A 43 12.15 -10.68 -25.22
C TRP A 43 12.82 -9.62 -26.11
N ARG A 44 13.14 -10.01 -27.35
CA ARG A 44 13.72 -9.13 -28.39
C ARG A 44 12.80 -9.10 -29.62
N PRO A 45 11.57 -8.57 -29.51
CA PRO A 45 10.72 -8.38 -30.68
C PRO A 45 11.32 -7.31 -31.58
N ASP A 46 11.12 -7.45 -32.89
CA ASP A 46 11.39 -6.40 -33.85
C ASP A 46 10.45 -5.21 -33.58
N LEU A 47 11.03 -4.05 -33.27
CA LEU A 47 10.28 -2.83 -32.94
C LEU A 47 9.62 -2.20 -34.17
N THR A 48 10.06 -2.55 -35.37
CA THR A 48 9.52 -2.01 -36.63
C THR A 48 8.29 -2.79 -37.11
N GLY A 49 8.16 -4.06 -36.71
CA GLY A 49 7.01 -4.93 -36.98
C GLY A 49 5.74 -4.61 -36.18
N PHE A 50 5.57 -3.40 -35.64
CA PHE A 50 4.42 -3.03 -34.80
C PHE A 50 3.05 -3.10 -35.50
N ARG A 51 3.02 -3.21 -36.83
CA ARG A 51 1.80 -3.42 -37.61
C ARG A 51 1.28 -4.85 -37.54
N ASP A 52 2.14 -5.82 -37.22
CA ASP A 52 1.72 -7.19 -36.92
C ASP A 52 1.20 -7.27 -35.47
N PRO A 53 -0.07 -7.68 -35.24
CA PRO A 53 -0.66 -7.77 -33.90
C PRO A 53 0.15 -8.63 -32.93
N THR A 54 0.81 -9.69 -33.41
CA THR A 54 1.59 -10.60 -32.57
C THR A 54 2.85 -9.90 -32.06
N THR A 55 3.58 -9.26 -32.97
CA THR A 55 4.79 -8.49 -32.68
C THR A 55 4.48 -7.27 -31.80
N ALA A 56 3.40 -6.53 -32.09
CA ALA A 56 2.92 -5.44 -31.23
C ALA A 56 2.63 -5.90 -29.80
N THR A 57 1.99 -7.07 -29.63
CA THR A 57 1.72 -7.65 -28.31
C THR A 57 3.02 -8.00 -27.58
N LYS A 58 4.01 -8.58 -28.26
CA LYS A 58 5.32 -8.89 -27.66
C LYS A 58 6.06 -7.63 -27.21
N ILE A 59 6.00 -6.55 -27.99
CA ILE A 59 6.57 -5.25 -27.62
C ILE A 59 5.89 -4.74 -26.34
N ALA A 60 4.55 -4.69 -26.30
CA ALA A 60 3.80 -4.20 -25.13
C ALA A 60 4.09 -5.02 -23.86
N LEU A 61 4.07 -6.35 -23.95
CA LEU A 61 4.34 -7.24 -22.82
C LEU A 61 5.76 -7.06 -22.28
N LYS A 62 6.76 -6.90 -23.15
CA LYS A 62 8.13 -6.60 -22.75
C LYS A 62 8.22 -5.30 -21.96
N HIS A 63 7.57 -4.23 -22.45
CA HIS A 63 7.58 -2.93 -21.76
C HIS A 63 6.93 -3.00 -20.38
N LEU A 64 5.77 -3.67 -20.28
CA LEU A 64 5.09 -3.86 -18.99
C LEU A 64 5.94 -4.71 -18.03
N ALA A 65 6.57 -5.78 -18.53
CA ALA A 65 7.41 -6.63 -17.71
C ALA A 65 8.65 -5.90 -17.18
N ARG A 66 9.29 -5.04 -17.99
CA ARG A 66 10.41 -4.20 -17.54
C ARG A 66 10.00 -3.21 -16.47
N ARG A 67 8.91 -2.47 -16.68
CA ARG A 67 8.38 -1.54 -15.66
C ARG A 67 7.99 -2.26 -14.37
N TYR A 68 7.45 -3.47 -14.47
CA TYR A 68 7.17 -4.27 -13.28
C TYR A 68 8.45 -4.56 -12.50
N LEU A 69 9.53 -4.99 -13.17
CA LEU A 69 10.80 -5.28 -12.50
C LEU A 69 11.39 -4.03 -11.85
N GLU A 70 11.41 -2.91 -12.57
CA GLU A 70 11.87 -1.62 -12.05
C GLU A 70 11.11 -1.23 -10.77
N LEU A 71 9.77 -1.24 -10.80
CA LEU A 71 8.95 -0.91 -9.63
C LEU A 71 9.06 -1.94 -8.51
N HIS A 72 9.28 -3.21 -8.85
CA HIS A 72 9.46 -4.27 -7.85
C HIS A 72 10.76 -4.08 -7.08
N ASP A 73 11.84 -3.74 -7.78
CA ASP A 73 13.13 -3.47 -7.17
C ASP A 73 13.07 -2.17 -6.35
N GLU A 74 12.40 -1.12 -6.85
CA GLU A 74 12.20 0.14 -6.12
C GLU A 74 11.39 -0.05 -4.83
N ILE A 75 10.31 -0.85 -4.87
CA ILE A 75 9.57 -1.21 -3.65
C ILE A 75 10.48 -1.93 -2.65
N ALA A 76 11.28 -2.90 -3.12
CA ALA A 76 12.20 -3.62 -2.25
C ALA A 76 13.27 -2.71 -1.64
N ASP A 77 13.72 -1.69 -2.37
CA ASP A 77 14.67 -0.70 -1.88
C ASP A 77 14.03 0.24 -0.84
N PHE A 78 12.73 0.59 -0.96
CA PHE A 78 11.99 1.35 0.05
C PHE A 78 11.57 0.51 1.27
N ASP A 79 11.29 -0.78 1.08
CA ASP A 79 10.95 -1.67 2.19
C ASP A 79 12.10 -1.76 3.20
N ARG A 80 13.36 -1.73 2.76
CA ARG A 80 14.54 -1.78 3.66
C ARG A 80 14.55 -0.66 4.72
N PRO A 81 14.55 0.64 4.37
CA PRO A 81 14.53 1.71 5.35
C PRO A 81 13.23 1.73 6.16
N ILE A 82 12.08 1.39 5.57
CA ILE A 82 10.81 1.29 6.32
C ILE A 82 10.92 0.23 7.42
N HIS A 83 11.46 -0.95 7.10
CA HIS A 83 11.63 -2.02 8.07
C HIS A 83 12.54 -1.58 9.22
N ALA A 84 13.69 -0.95 8.91
CA ALA A 84 14.62 -0.43 9.91
C ALA A 84 13.96 0.60 10.84
N LEU A 85 13.19 1.55 10.28
CA LEU A 85 12.47 2.55 11.07
C LEU A 85 11.41 1.91 11.98
N VAL A 86 10.70 0.89 11.50
CA VAL A 86 9.70 0.20 12.33
C VAL A 86 10.36 -0.57 13.48
N GLU A 87 11.52 -1.21 13.24
CA GLU A 87 12.28 -1.90 14.29
C GLU A 87 12.80 -0.94 15.36
N GLU A 88 13.22 0.25 14.94
CA GLU A 88 13.68 1.29 15.86
C GLU A 88 12.53 1.88 16.68
N LEU A 89 11.41 2.20 16.03
CA LEU A 89 10.29 2.88 16.69
C LEU A 89 9.51 1.96 17.61
N GLU A 90 9.14 0.77 17.14
CA GLU A 90 8.20 -0.11 17.86
C GLU A 90 8.52 -1.60 17.70
N PRO A 91 9.62 -2.08 18.31
CA PRO A 91 10.00 -3.49 18.24
C PRO A 91 8.95 -4.40 18.92
N THR A 92 8.31 -3.92 19.99
CA THR A 92 7.31 -4.69 20.76
C THR A 92 6.05 -5.00 19.95
N LEU A 93 5.76 -4.19 18.94
CA LEU A 93 4.65 -4.38 18.02
C LEU A 93 4.94 -5.53 17.03
N LEU A 94 6.20 -5.69 16.60
CA LEU A 94 6.63 -6.77 15.70
C LEU A 94 6.66 -8.14 16.38
N GLU A 95 6.80 -8.20 17.69
CA GLU A 95 6.71 -9.46 18.47
C GLU A 95 5.30 -10.07 18.44
N ARG A 96 4.29 -9.29 18.05
CA ARG A 96 2.89 -9.73 18.06
C ARG A 96 2.59 -10.61 16.85
N VAL A 97 1.95 -11.74 17.12
CA VAL A 97 1.60 -12.71 16.06
C VAL A 97 0.80 -12.04 14.95
N GLY A 98 1.25 -12.26 13.72
CA GLY A 98 0.58 -11.78 12.51
C GLY A 98 0.77 -10.29 12.23
N VAL A 99 1.51 -9.56 13.05
CA VAL A 99 1.99 -8.22 12.73
C VAL A 99 3.28 -8.35 11.92
N GLY A 100 3.33 -7.68 10.76
CA GLY A 100 4.53 -7.56 9.95
C GLY A 100 4.80 -6.09 9.62
N TYR A 101 5.98 -5.79 9.10
CA TYR A 101 6.47 -4.42 8.90
C TYR A 101 5.47 -3.49 8.22
N GLN A 102 4.86 -3.90 7.11
CA GLN A 102 3.90 -3.06 6.39
C GLN A 102 2.65 -2.75 7.21
N SER A 103 2.14 -3.72 7.97
CA SER A 103 0.97 -3.51 8.84
C SER A 103 1.33 -2.65 10.05
N ALA A 104 2.51 -2.86 10.64
CA ALA A 104 3.04 -2.04 11.73
C ALA A 104 3.25 -0.59 11.27
N ALA A 105 4.00 -0.38 10.18
CA ALA A 105 4.24 0.93 9.58
C ALA A 105 2.93 1.68 9.33
N GLN A 106 1.94 1.03 8.70
CA GLN A 106 0.65 1.66 8.44
C GLN A 106 -0.05 2.09 9.75
N LEU A 107 -0.05 1.25 10.78
CA LEU A 107 -0.67 1.57 12.07
C LEU A 107 0.05 2.72 12.79
N LEU A 108 1.39 2.77 12.69
CA LEU A 108 2.22 3.86 13.22
C LEU A 108 1.95 5.17 12.49
N ILE A 109 1.83 5.14 11.16
CA ILE A 109 1.46 6.32 10.36
C ILE A 109 0.09 6.83 10.80
N THR A 110 -0.90 5.94 10.92
CA THR A 110 -2.25 6.30 11.34
C THR A 110 -2.27 6.90 12.76
N ALA A 111 -1.52 6.31 13.69
CA ALA A 111 -1.39 6.79 15.06
C ALA A 111 -0.66 8.15 15.14
N GLY A 112 0.50 8.28 14.48
CA GLY A 112 1.34 9.47 14.50
C GLY A 112 0.73 10.66 13.76
N ALA A 113 -0.08 10.44 12.72
CA ALA A 113 -0.81 11.50 12.04
C ALA A 113 -1.97 12.08 12.89
N ASN A 114 -2.35 11.42 13.98
CA ASN A 114 -3.49 11.78 14.82
C ASN A 114 -3.15 11.57 16.32
N PRO A 115 -2.17 12.30 16.88
CA PRO A 115 -1.72 12.11 18.26
C PRO A 115 -2.85 12.34 19.28
N GLU A 116 -3.75 13.28 19.02
CA GLU A 116 -4.97 13.52 19.81
C GLU A 116 -5.98 12.36 19.74
N GLY A 117 -5.92 11.55 18.68
CA GLY A 117 -6.76 10.38 18.45
C GLY A 117 -6.41 9.17 19.31
N LEU A 118 -5.24 9.17 19.96
CA LEU A 118 -4.75 8.08 20.83
C LEU A 118 -5.27 8.15 22.27
N THR A 119 -6.11 9.15 22.59
CA THR A 119 -6.63 9.36 23.96
C THR A 119 -7.40 8.15 24.51
N SER A 120 -8.21 7.47 23.69
CA SER A 120 -9.02 6.31 24.12
C SER A 120 -9.03 5.16 23.12
N GLU A 121 -9.30 3.95 23.63
CA GLU A 121 -9.51 2.76 22.80
C GLU A 121 -10.61 2.94 21.75
N ALA A 122 -11.68 3.66 22.13
CA ALA A 122 -12.79 3.93 21.23
C ALA A 122 -12.39 4.88 20.11
N SER A 123 -11.65 5.95 20.43
CA SER A 123 -11.13 6.90 19.44
C SER A 123 -10.18 6.22 18.45
N PHE A 124 -9.20 5.45 18.93
CA PHE A 124 -8.26 4.77 18.05
C PHE A 124 -8.93 3.72 17.15
N ALA A 125 -9.94 3.02 17.66
CA ALA A 125 -10.71 2.09 16.84
C ALA A 125 -11.65 2.78 15.84
N MET A 126 -12.14 3.98 16.15
CA MET A 126 -12.81 4.82 15.15
C MET A 126 -11.81 5.19 14.06
N LEU A 127 -10.65 5.75 14.41
CA LEU A 127 -9.57 6.13 13.49
C LEU A 127 -9.17 4.99 12.53
N CYS A 128 -9.00 3.78 13.07
CA CYS A 128 -8.64 2.60 12.27
C CYS A 128 -9.82 1.93 11.53
N GLY A 129 -11.03 2.49 11.58
CA GLY A 129 -12.23 1.91 10.97
C GLY A 129 -12.71 0.59 11.57
N ALA A 130 -12.21 0.22 12.75
CA ALA A 130 -12.50 -1.02 13.46
C ALA A 130 -13.64 -0.88 14.49
N ALA A 131 -14.11 0.35 14.73
CA ALA A 131 -15.23 0.59 15.63
C ALA A 131 -16.53 -0.02 15.06
N PRO A 132 -17.27 -0.81 15.87
CA PRO A 132 -18.55 -1.35 15.47
C PRO A 132 -19.59 -0.22 15.43
N LEU A 133 -20.15 0.07 14.25
CA LEU A 133 -21.25 1.03 14.13
C LEU A 133 -22.59 0.30 14.17
N PRO A 134 -23.51 0.67 15.08
CA PRO A 134 -24.84 0.07 15.11
C PRO A 134 -25.56 0.36 13.78
N ALA A 135 -26.22 -0.65 13.25
CA ALA A 135 -26.98 -0.59 11.99
C ALA A 135 -28.38 -1.19 12.18
N SER A 136 -28.93 -1.01 13.37
CA SER A 136 -30.20 -1.58 13.80
C SER A 136 -31.07 -0.51 14.44
N SER A 137 -32.34 -0.47 14.04
CA SER A 137 -33.39 0.40 14.59
C SER A 137 -34.45 -0.37 15.39
N GLY A 138 -34.14 -1.60 15.85
CA GLY A 138 -35.09 -2.50 16.54
C GLY A 138 -34.41 -3.69 17.26
N MET A 139 -35.14 -4.79 17.48
CA MET A 139 -34.76 -6.00 18.26
C MET A 139 -33.53 -6.81 17.75
N THR A 140 -32.99 -6.51 16.56
CA THR A 140 -31.83 -7.23 15.99
C THR A 140 -30.57 -6.39 16.09
N THR A 141 -29.58 -6.81 16.87
CA THR A 141 -28.32 -6.07 17.00
C THR A 141 -27.38 -6.40 15.83
N ARG A 142 -27.38 -5.58 14.77
CA ARG A 142 -26.42 -5.70 13.65
C ARG A 142 -25.46 -4.53 13.62
N HIS A 143 -24.22 -4.82 13.25
CA HIS A 143 -23.16 -3.81 13.14
C HIS A 143 -22.69 -3.70 11.68
N ARG A 144 -22.58 -2.45 11.20
CA ARG A 144 -21.95 -2.13 9.93
C ARG A 144 -20.49 -1.73 10.14
N HIS A 145 -19.73 -1.84 9.06
CA HIS A 145 -18.36 -1.37 9.01
C HIS A 145 -18.31 0.15 8.87
N ASN A 146 -17.37 0.82 9.57
CA ASN A 146 -17.13 2.24 9.36
C ASN A 146 -16.48 2.49 7.99
N ARG A 147 -17.02 3.46 7.24
CA ARG A 147 -16.56 3.83 5.88
C ARG A 147 -15.74 5.12 5.87
N GLY A 148 -15.80 5.92 6.93
CA GLY A 148 -15.26 7.28 6.97
C GLY A 148 -13.78 7.39 7.34
N ASP A 149 -13.20 6.36 7.97
CA ASP A 149 -11.85 6.45 8.55
C ASP A 149 -10.78 5.72 7.71
N ASP A 150 -9.60 5.55 8.28
CA ASP A 150 -8.43 5.02 7.59
C ASP A 150 -8.65 3.57 7.09
N ARG A 151 -8.82 3.46 5.77
CA ARG A 151 -9.06 2.19 5.07
C ARG A 151 -7.81 1.31 5.04
N ALA A 152 -6.63 1.92 5.04
CA ALA A 152 -5.35 1.21 5.01
C ALA A 152 -5.05 0.60 6.38
N ALA A 153 -5.23 1.35 7.47
CA ALA A 153 -5.17 0.83 8.83
C ALA A 153 -6.15 -0.32 9.06
N ASN A 154 -7.38 -0.14 8.57
CA ASN A 154 -8.41 -1.18 8.64
C ASN A 154 -8.02 -2.45 7.85
N SER A 155 -7.33 -2.29 6.72
CA SER A 155 -6.79 -3.40 5.92
C SER A 155 -5.68 -4.12 6.68
N ALA A 156 -4.74 -3.37 7.27
CA ALA A 156 -3.67 -3.91 8.12
C ALA A 156 -4.24 -4.76 9.28
N LEU A 157 -5.22 -4.22 10.02
CA LEU A 157 -5.92 -4.95 11.09
C LEU A 157 -6.60 -6.23 10.58
N HIS A 158 -7.15 -6.20 9.36
CA HIS A 158 -7.75 -7.39 8.76
C HIS A 158 -6.70 -8.46 8.45
N MET A 159 -5.56 -8.07 7.87
CA MET A 159 -4.46 -9.00 7.58
C MET A 159 -3.89 -9.61 8.87
N ILE A 160 -3.69 -8.82 9.92
CA ILE A 160 -3.28 -9.31 11.23
C ILE A 160 -4.31 -10.31 11.78
N ALA A 161 -5.61 -9.98 11.72
CA ALA A 161 -6.66 -10.86 12.22
C ALA A 161 -6.71 -12.21 11.47
N VAL A 162 -6.59 -12.20 10.14
CA VAL A 162 -6.56 -13.43 9.34
C VAL A 162 -5.31 -14.25 9.63
N SER A 163 -4.16 -13.59 9.76
CA SER A 163 -2.88 -14.20 10.09
C SER A 163 -2.92 -14.88 11.47
N ARG A 164 -3.42 -14.17 12.50
CA ARG A 164 -3.62 -14.72 13.84
C ARG A 164 -4.63 -15.86 13.87
N TRP A 165 -5.73 -15.75 13.14
CA TRP A 165 -6.68 -16.86 13.05
C TRP A 165 -6.00 -18.11 12.47
N ARG A 166 -5.12 -17.96 11.48
CA ARG A 166 -4.41 -19.10 10.91
C ARG A 166 -3.34 -19.68 11.84
N MET A 167 -2.62 -18.86 12.60
CA MET A 167 -1.37 -19.27 13.26
C MET A 167 -1.40 -19.24 14.79
N ASP A 168 -2.24 -18.42 15.43
CA ASP A 168 -2.30 -18.27 16.89
C ASP A 168 -3.36 -19.20 17.52
N PRO A 169 -2.96 -20.19 18.34
CA PRO A 169 -3.89 -21.09 19.02
C PRO A 169 -4.90 -20.37 19.91
N LYS A 170 -4.53 -19.25 20.56
CA LYS A 170 -5.44 -18.49 21.43
C LYS A 170 -6.57 -17.86 20.62
N THR A 171 -6.23 -17.24 19.49
CA THR A 171 -7.20 -16.69 18.53
C THR A 171 -8.09 -17.77 17.94
N GLN A 172 -7.54 -18.94 17.59
CA GLN A 172 -8.33 -20.08 17.09
C GLN A 172 -9.35 -20.58 18.12
N ALA A 173 -8.94 -20.72 19.38
CA ALA A 173 -9.85 -21.11 20.46
C ALA A 173 -10.96 -20.07 20.68
N TYR A 174 -10.62 -18.77 20.60
CA TYR A 174 -11.61 -17.70 20.68
C TYR A 174 -12.62 -17.75 19.52
N VAL A 175 -12.15 -17.93 18.30
CA VAL A 175 -13.01 -18.11 17.12
C VAL A 175 -13.93 -19.30 17.31
N ALA A 176 -13.40 -20.45 17.74
CA ALA A 176 -14.18 -21.67 17.92
C ALA A 176 -15.33 -21.45 18.92
N ARG A 177 -15.05 -20.78 20.05
CA ARG A 177 -16.07 -20.36 21.01
C ARG A 177 -17.12 -19.44 20.36
N LYS A 178 -16.70 -18.40 19.62
CA LYS A 178 -17.64 -17.49 18.96
C LYS A 178 -18.49 -18.16 17.89
N ARG A 179 -17.94 -19.12 17.15
CA ARG A 179 -18.71 -19.96 16.21
C ARG A 179 -19.75 -20.82 16.94
N ALA A 180 -19.40 -21.39 18.09
CA ALA A 180 -20.35 -22.15 18.91
C ALA A 180 -21.51 -21.29 19.42
N PHE A 181 -21.28 -19.99 19.67
CA PHE A 181 -22.32 -19.00 19.98
C PHE A 181 -23.14 -18.52 18.76
N GLY A 182 -22.94 -19.11 17.57
CA GLY A 182 -23.71 -18.78 16.36
C GLY A 182 -23.23 -17.54 15.60
N HIS A 183 -22.07 -16.97 15.94
CA HIS A 183 -21.55 -15.82 15.19
C HIS A 183 -21.05 -16.22 13.80
N SER A 184 -21.37 -15.37 12.82
CA SER A 184 -20.84 -15.49 11.46
C SER A 184 -19.36 -15.11 11.37
N ASN A 185 -18.64 -15.64 10.38
CA ASN A 185 -17.21 -15.31 10.19
C ASN A 185 -16.94 -13.79 10.11
N PRO A 186 -17.75 -12.95 9.42
CA PRO A 186 -17.55 -11.50 9.42
C PRO A 186 -17.73 -10.85 10.80
N GLU A 187 -18.64 -11.35 11.64
CA GLU A 187 -18.81 -10.84 13.01
C GLU A 187 -17.62 -11.17 13.89
N ILE A 188 -17.12 -12.40 13.78
CA ILE A 188 -15.91 -12.83 14.48
C ILE A 188 -14.71 -11.96 14.07
N LEU A 189 -14.53 -11.72 12.77
CA LEU A 189 -13.47 -10.83 12.28
C LEU A 189 -13.59 -9.40 12.80
N ARG A 190 -14.80 -8.85 12.93
CA ARG A 190 -15.00 -7.52 13.54
C ARG A 190 -14.58 -7.53 15.01
N CYS A 191 -14.95 -8.55 15.77
CA CYS A 191 -14.52 -8.69 17.16
C CYS A 191 -12.99 -8.81 17.27
N LEU A 192 -12.37 -9.62 16.41
CA LEU A 192 -10.91 -9.78 16.38
C LEU A 192 -10.21 -8.46 16.06
N LYS A 193 -10.67 -7.75 15.03
CA LYS A 193 -10.11 -6.45 14.68
C LYS A 193 -10.21 -5.47 15.84
N ARG A 194 -11.38 -5.37 16.49
CA ARG A 194 -11.55 -4.50 17.66
C ARG A 194 -10.61 -4.90 18.81
N PHE A 195 -10.41 -6.19 19.06
CA PHE A 195 -9.48 -6.67 20.07
C PHE A 195 -8.03 -6.30 19.73
N ILE A 196 -7.61 -6.56 18.49
CA ILE A 196 -6.26 -6.25 17.99
C ILE A 196 -6.00 -4.73 18.08
N THR A 197 -6.96 -3.90 17.71
CA THR A 197 -6.83 -2.44 17.81
C THR A 197 -6.60 -1.97 19.25
N ARG A 198 -7.28 -2.59 20.24
CA ARG A 198 -7.06 -2.29 21.65
C ARG A 198 -5.65 -2.68 22.07
N GLU A 199 -5.23 -3.90 21.74
CA GLU A 199 -3.88 -4.39 22.04
C GLU A 199 -2.79 -3.46 21.47
N ILE A 200 -2.91 -3.07 20.20
CA ILE A 200 -1.96 -2.16 19.55
C ILE A 200 -1.91 -0.82 20.28
N LEU A 201 -3.07 -0.23 20.64
CA LEU A 201 -3.09 1.04 21.36
C LEU A 201 -2.32 0.96 22.69
N TYR A 202 -2.43 -0.15 23.41
CA TYR A 202 -1.68 -0.34 24.65
C TYR A 202 -0.17 -0.35 24.40
N LEU A 203 0.28 -1.07 23.36
CA LEU A 203 1.71 -1.10 23.00
C LEU A 203 2.23 0.29 22.66
N LEU A 204 1.51 1.02 21.81
CA LEU A 204 1.89 2.39 21.40
C LEU A 204 1.99 3.33 22.61
N LYS A 205 1.04 3.26 23.55
CA LYS A 205 1.06 4.09 24.76
C LYS A 205 2.17 3.70 25.73
N ASP A 206 2.55 2.44 25.76
CA ASP A 206 3.64 1.98 26.62
C ASP A 206 5.01 2.36 26.04
N CYS A 207 5.15 2.43 24.71
CA CYS A 207 6.34 2.98 24.08
C CYS A 207 6.49 4.49 24.29
N ASP A 208 5.39 5.27 24.22
CA ASP A 208 5.40 6.71 24.55
C ASP A 208 5.92 7.00 25.98
N ARG A 209 5.88 6.02 26.89
CA ARG A 209 6.44 6.14 28.24
C ARG A 209 7.95 5.88 28.29
N VAL A 210 8.49 5.15 27.32
CA VAL A 210 9.90 4.74 27.27
C VAL A 210 10.74 5.74 26.47
N THR A 211 10.16 6.47 25.52
CA THR A 211 10.87 7.47 24.72
C THR A 211 10.92 8.83 25.44
N PRO A 212 12.09 9.36 25.84
CA PRO A 212 12.20 10.77 26.19
C PRO A 212 11.89 11.59 24.93
N GLN A 213 10.97 12.53 25.04
CA GLN A 213 10.56 13.45 23.97
C GLN A 213 11.76 14.03 23.21
N SER A 214 12.05 13.53 22.02
CA SER A 214 13.13 14.08 21.19
C SER A 214 12.75 14.33 19.74
N HIS A 215 11.49 14.62 19.41
CA HIS A 215 11.17 15.32 18.16
C HIS A 215 10.03 16.32 18.39
N ARG A 216 10.39 17.52 18.86
CA ARG A 216 9.52 18.69 18.83
C ARG A 216 9.20 19.04 17.37
N PRO A 217 7.95 19.36 17.01
CA PRO A 217 7.66 19.98 15.72
C PRO A 217 8.42 21.30 15.59
N LEU A 218 8.88 21.65 14.39
CA LEU A 218 9.47 22.97 14.12
C LEU A 218 8.47 24.06 14.54
N ASP A 219 8.78 24.75 15.63
CA ASP A 219 8.09 25.95 16.05
C ASP A 219 8.13 26.95 14.88
N THR A 220 6.97 27.24 14.28
CA THR A 220 6.84 28.43 13.44
C THR A 220 6.76 29.63 14.38
N PRO A 221 7.71 30.57 14.35
CA PRO A 221 7.61 31.76 15.18
C PRO A 221 6.41 32.60 14.73
N LYS A 222 5.40 32.68 15.60
CA LYS A 222 4.31 33.66 15.48
C LYS A 222 4.87 35.05 15.78
N GLY A 223 4.72 35.95 14.81
CA GLY A 223 4.55 37.39 15.05
C GLY A 223 5.64 38.30 14.52
N VAL A 224 5.47 38.78 13.28
CA VAL A 224 5.71 40.20 12.98
C VAL A 224 4.55 40.68 12.10
N ASN A 225 3.90 41.74 12.56
CA ASN A 225 2.73 42.35 11.93
C ASN A 225 3.09 43.09 10.62
N GLY A 226 2.18 43.01 9.65
CA GLY A 226 1.90 44.12 8.72
C GLY A 226 2.65 44.14 7.39
N THR A 227 1.98 43.75 6.30
CA THR A 227 1.56 44.65 5.21
C THR A 227 0.86 43.85 4.09
N PRO A 228 -0.12 44.45 3.37
CA PRO A 228 -0.94 43.74 2.39
C PRO A 228 -0.17 43.55 1.08
N TYR A 229 -0.34 42.39 0.46
CA TYR A 229 0.17 42.09 -0.88
C TYR A 229 -0.34 43.14 -1.88
N THR A 230 0.58 44.00 -2.34
CA THR A 230 0.40 44.78 -3.55
C THR A 230 1.22 44.14 -4.66
N SER A 231 0.52 43.79 -5.73
CA SER A 231 1.08 43.31 -6.99
C SER A 231 2.03 44.34 -7.61
N LYS A 232 3.31 43.97 -7.81
CA LYS A 232 4.21 44.55 -8.81
C LYS A 232 5.16 43.49 -9.36
N GLU A 233 4.84 43.04 -10.57
CA GLU A 233 5.69 43.05 -11.77
C GLU A 233 7.22 43.17 -11.62
N SER A 234 7.90 42.27 -12.36
CA SER A 234 9.24 42.36 -12.97
C SER A 234 10.50 42.48 -12.08
N ALA A 235 11.37 41.46 -12.12
CA ALA A 235 12.59 41.43 -12.93
C ALA A 235 13.60 40.36 -12.42
N ASP A 236 14.26 39.70 -13.38
CA ASP A 236 15.57 39.05 -13.30
C ASP A 236 15.76 37.76 -12.47
N VAL A 237 15.69 36.62 -13.18
CA VAL A 237 16.50 35.44 -12.86
C VAL A 237 17.24 34.97 -14.12
N PRO A 238 18.59 35.07 -14.19
CA PRO A 238 19.37 34.53 -15.28
C PRO A 238 19.39 33.00 -15.25
N GLY A 239 19.22 32.41 -16.43
CA GLY A 239 18.95 30.99 -16.66
C GLY A 239 20.06 30.02 -16.27
N VAL A 240 19.66 28.90 -15.67
CA VAL A 240 20.44 27.66 -15.63
C VAL A 240 19.97 26.79 -16.78
N GLY A 241 20.75 26.77 -17.86
CA GLY A 241 20.49 25.97 -19.05
C GLY A 241 20.68 24.48 -18.76
N CYS A 242 19.61 23.71 -18.91
CA CYS A 242 19.67 22.27 -19.08
C CYS A 242 20.27 21.95 -20.46
N ALA A 243 21.47 21.37 -20.49
CA ALA A 243 22.14 20.94 -21.71
C ALA A 243 21.38 19.78 -22.40
N PRO A 244 21.27 19.77 -23.75
CA PRO A 244 20.60 18.70 -24.48
C PRO A 244 21.50 17.46 -24.64
N PHE A 245 20.93 16.29 -24.36
CA PHE A 245 21.48 14.97 -24.66
C PHE A 245 21.84 14.85 -26.16
N ALA A 246 23.14 14.82 -26.47
CA ALA A 246 23.65 14.58 -27.82
C ALA A 246 23.43 13.11 -28.23
N ARG A 247 22.74 12.90 -29.37
CA ARG A 247 22.72 11.62 -30.09
C ARG A 247 23.97 11.53 -30.97
N ASP A 248 24.86 10.59 -30.68
CA ASP A 248 25.98 10.23 -31.55
C ASP A 248 25.43 9.60 -32.85
N ARG A 249 25.46 10.35 -33.96
CA ARG A 249 25.35 9.84 -35.32
C ARG A 249 26.77 9.64 -35.84
N ARG A 250 27.21 8.38 -35.95
CA ARG A 250 28.31 8.03 -36.85
C ARG A 250 27.77 7.31 -38.08
N ASN A 251 27.71 8.07 -39.17
CA ASN A 251 27.77 7.55 -40.53
C ASN A 251 29.18 7.01 -40.76
N MET A 252 29.29 5.83 -41.34
CA MET A 252 30.54 5.33 -41.91
C MET A 252 30.22 4.82 -43.32
N THR A 253 30.51 5.68 -44.30
CA THR A 253 30.57 5.33 -45.72
C THR A 253 32.02 5.56 -46.13
N THR A 254 32.76 4.50 -46.50
CA THR A 254 33.86 4.59 -47.46
C THR A 254 34.23 3.20 -47.98
N ARG A 255 34.18 3.10 -49.31
CA ARG A 255 34.65 2.05 -50.24
C ARG A 255 33.93 0.71 -50.27
#